data_AF-A0AAW9D6G7-F1
#
_entry.id   AF-A0AAW9D6G7-F1
#
_cell.length_a   1.000
_cell.length_b   1.000
_cell.length_c   1.000
_cell.angle_alpha   90.00
_cell.angle_beta   90.00
_cell.angle_gamma   90.00
#
_symmetry.space_group_name_H-M   'P 1'
#
loop_
_entity.id
_entity.type
_entity.pdbx_description
1 polymer ?
#
loop_
_entity_poly.entity_id
_entity_poly.type
_entity_poly.pdbx_seq_one_letter_code
_entity_poly.pdbx_strand_id
1 'polypeptide(L)'
;MTQHKVHPRLEQALTRGDLAIRQANSTRATAVLNALGKMIVEASATIGVDASIDIPQGERVYDPVNGVWPQKMLVSFDGPVEDADPEELRTVYLLADDPGTMFRVEWHRADGKLGRQEGGPLATVAFLTDVEMPWSDDDE
;
A
#
# COMPACT_ATOMS: atom_id res chain seq x y z
N MET A 1 29.99 -13.18 33.56
CA MET A 1 28.52 -13.12 33.57
C MET A 1 27.99 -14.40 32.95
N THR A 2 27.33 -15.26 33.70
CA THR A 2 26.76 -16.51 33.19
C THR A 2 25.48 -16.19 32.41
N GLN A 3 25.50 -16.42 31.09
CA GLN A 3 24.29 -16.34 30.27
C GLN A 3 23.29 -17.38 30.80
N HIS A 4 22.23 -16.92 31.46
CA HIS A 4 21.10 -17.80 31.76
C HIS A 4 20.49 -18.26 30.44
N LYS A 5 20.51 -19.58 30.18
CA LYS A 5 19.79 -20.15 29.03
C LYS A 5 18.32 -19.78 29.16
N VAL A 6 17.79 -19.12 28.13
CA VAL A 6 16.37 -18.76 28.03
C VAL A 6 15.53 -20.04 28.15
N HIS A 7 14.46 -19.98 28.93
CA HIS A 7 13.58 -21.14 29.13
C HIS A 7 12.87 -21.48 27.81
N PRO A 8 12.93 -22.73 27.27
CA PRO A 8 12.40 -23.06 25.94
C PRO A 8 10.92 -22.71 25.72
N ARG A 9 10.09 -22.84 26.76
CA ARG A 9 8.66 -22.42 26.69
C ARG A 9 8.49 -20.91 26.51
N LEU A 10 9.38 -20.11 27.10
CA LEU A 10 9.34 -18.65 26.95
C LEU A 10 9.73 -18.28 25.51
N GLU A 11 10.82 -18.85 25.00
CA GLU A 11 11.24 -18.65 23.60
C GLU A 11 10.11 -19.01 22.62
N GLN A 12 9.48 -20.17 22.80
CA GLN A 12 8.35 -20.59 21.97
C GLN A 12 7.15 -19.63 22.04
N ALA A 13 6.81 -19.13 23.23
CA ALA A 13 5.69 -18.21 23.40
C ALA A 13 5.97 -16.86 22.73
N LEU A 14 7.18 -16.33 22.90
CA LEU A 14 7.60 -15.07 22.28
C LEU A 14 7.62 -15.17 20.75
N THR A 15 8.19 -16.23 20.18
CA THR A 15 8.22 -16.43 18.72
C THR A 15 6.81 -16.56 18.13
N ARG A 16 5.88 -17.23 18.81
CA ARG A 16 4.48 -17.32 18.36
C ARG A 16 3.75 -15.98 18.43
N GLY A 17 3.91 -15.27 19.55
CA GLY A 17 3.31 -13.95 19.73
C GLY A 17 3.79 -12.96 18.69
N ASP A 18 5.10 -12.95 18.44
CA ASP A 18 5.73 -12.12 17.43
C ASP A 18 5.21 -12.45 16.01
N LEU A 19 5.17 -13.73 15.63
CA LEU A 19 4.59 -14.14 14.34
C LEU A 19 3.13 -13.70 14.18
N ALA A 20 2.31 -13.83 15.23
CA ALA A 20 0.91 -13.43 15.22
C ALA A 20 0.74 -11.91 15.03
N ILE A 21 1.62 -11.10 15.63
CA ILE A 21 1.63 -9.64 15.44
C ILE A 21 1.94 -9.30 13.97
N ARG A 22 2.97 -9.92 13.38
CA ARG A 22 3.31 -9.70 11.96
C ARG A 22 2.19 -10.09 11.02
N GLN A 23 1.51 -11.22 11.31
CA GLN A 23 0.34 -11.66 10.57
C GLN A 23 -0.77 -10.61 10.61
N ALA A 24 -1.14 -10.14 11.80
CA ALA A 24 -2.18 -9.12 11.97
C ALA A 24 -1.86 -7.83 11.21
N ASN A 25 -0.61 -7.37 11.28
CA ASN A 25 -0.19 -6.15 10.60
C ASN A 25 -0.17 -6.31 9.07
N SER A 26 0.26 -7.47 8.54
CA SER A 26 0.21 -7.75 7.10
C SER A 26 -1.23 -7.83 6.57
N THR A 27 -2.13 -8.48 7.32
CA THR A 27 -3.56 -8.50 6.98
C THR A 27 -4.13 -7.08 6.96
N ARG A 28 -3.79 -6.25 7.95
CA ARG A 28 -4.17 -4.84 7.96
C ARG A 28 -3.65 -4.11 6.72
N ALA A 29 -2.37 -4.25 6.38
CA ALA A 29 -1.77 -3.59 5.22
C ALA A 29 -2.50 -3.96 3.91
N THR A 30 -2.76 -5.26 3.72
CA THR A 30 -3.51 -5.76 2.56
C THR A 30 -4.93 -5.21 2.52
N ALA A 31 -5.64 -5.18 3.65
CA ALA A 31 -6.99 -4.66 3.72
C ALA A 31 -7.06 -3.15 3.43
N VAL A 32 -6.09 -2.39 3.93
CA VAL A 32 -5.98 -0.94 3.70
C VAL A 32 -5.72 -0.64 2.22
N LEU A 33 -4.82 -1.38 1.57
CA LEU A 33 -4.56 -1.23 0.12
C LEU A 33 -5.81 -1.60 -0.70
N ASN A 34 -6.51 -2.67 -0.36
CA ASN A 34 -7.77 -3.02 -1.04
C ASN A 34 -8.84 -1.92 -0.90
N ALA A 35 -8.99 -1.34 0.29
CA ALA A 35 -9.93 -0.25 0.51
C ALA A 35 -9.60 0.97 -0.36
N LEU A 36 -8.32 1.36 -0.42
CA LEU A 36 -7.87 2.44 -1.31
C LEU A 36 -8.10 2.09 -2.79
N GLY A 37 -7.75 0.87 -3.21
CA GLY A 37 -7.96 0.41 -4.59
C GLY A 37 -9.42 0.50 -5.02
N LYS A 38 -10.36 0.12 -4.15
CA LYS A 38 -11.78 0.28 -4.40
C LYS A 38 -12.16 1.76 -4.59
N MET A 39 -11.63 2.67 -3.75
CA MET A 39 -11.88 4.10 -3.91
C MET A 39 -11.35 4.63 -5.25
N ILE A 40 -10.17 4.19 -5.68
CA ILE A 40 -9.57 4.57 -6.98
C ILE A 40 -10.45 4.10 -8.13
N VAL A 41 -10.89 2.83 -8.12
CA VAL A 41 -11.75 2.28 -9.17
C VAL A 41 -13.08 3.02 -9.25
N GLU A 42 -13.74 3.23 -8.10
CA GLU A 42 -15.01 3.94 -8.05
C GLU A 42 -14.88 5.41 -8.48
N ALA A 43 -13.83 6.11 -8.06
CA ALA A 43 -13.56 7.49 -8.46
C ALA A 43 -13.28 7.59 -9.97
N SER A 44 -12.43 6.71 -10.52
CA SER A 44 -12.10 6.68 -11.96
C SER A 44 -13.33 6.47 -12.82
N ALA A 45 -14.25 5.58 -12.39
CA ALA A 45 -15.49 5.34 -13.10
C ALA A 45 -16.38 6.60 -13.21
N THR A 46 -16.29 7.54 -12.26
CA THR A 46 -17.07 8.80 -12.32
C THR A 46 -16.66 9.72 -13.45
N ILE A 47 -15.42 9.59 -13.95
CA ILE A 47 -14.89 10.34 -15.10
C ILE A 47 -14.80 9.47 -16.37
N GLY A 48 -15.40 8.27 -16.35
CA GLY A 48 -15.43 7.36 -17.50
C GLY A 48 -14.11 6.63 -17.77
N VAL A 49 -13.24 6.51 -16.76
CA VAL A 49 -11.98 5.76 -16.84
C VAL A 49 -12.14 4.42 -16.14
N ASP A 50 -11.84 3.33 -16.85
CA ASP A 50 -11.85 1.97 -16.29
C ASP A 50 -10.49 1.65 -15.66
N ALA A 51 -10.40 1.77 -14.34
CA ALA A 51 -9.21 1.41 -13.59
C ALA A 51 -9.22 -0.07 -13.17
N SER A 52 -8.04 -0.70 -13.20
CA SER A 52 -7.79 -2.05 -12.70
C SER A 52 -6.74 -2.02 -11.59
N ILE A 53 -6.90 -2.86 -10.57
CA ILE A 53 -5.95 -2.97 -9.46
C ILE A 53 -5.58 -4.43 -9.17
N ASP A 54 -4.34 -4.64 -8.73
CA ASP A 54 -3.85 -5.94 -8.24
C ASP A 54 -2.93 -5.76 -7.03
N ILE A 55 -2.93 -6.74 -6.12
CA ILE A 55 -2.05 -6.76 -4.93
C ILE A 55 -1.33 -8.12 -4.90
N PRO A 56 -0.23 -8.29 -5.67
CA PRO A 56 0.37 -9.61 -5.91
C PRO A 56 0.93 -10.29 -4.65
N GLN A 57 1.21 -9.51 -3.60
CA GLN A 57 1.77 -9.98 -2.33
C GLN A 57 0.73 -10.00 -1.21
N GLY A 58 -0.57 -9.87 -1.54
CA GLY A 58 -1.65 -9.97 -0.56
C GLY A 58 -1.51 -11.22 0.31
N GLU A 59 -1.82 -11.08 1.59
CA GLU A 59 -1.84 -12.16 2.59
C GLU A 59 -0.47 -12.73 3.04
N ARG A 60 0.63 -12.36 2.38
CA ARG A 60 1.96 -12.82 2.79
C ARG A 60 2.44 -12.14 4.08
N VAL A 61 2.99 -12.88 5.03
CA VAL A 61 3.48 -12.33 6.29
C VAL A 61 4.88 -11.73 6.10
N TYR A 62 4.99 -10.41 6.24
CA TYR A 62 6.26 -9.70 6.11
C TYR A 62 6.39 -8.62 7.18
N ASP A 63 7.62 -8.20 7.40
CA ASP A 63 7.94 -7.00 8.16
C ASP A 63 8.17 -5.83 7.19
N PRO A 64 7.81 -4.59 7.58
CA PRO A 64 8.16 -3.41 6.82
C PRO A 64 9.66 -3.30 6.54
N VAL A 65 10.00 -2.87 5.33
CA VAL A 65 11.39 -2.63 4.91
C VAL A 65 11.46 -1.19 4.41
N ASN A 66 12.46 -0.42 4.87
CA ASN A 66 12.63 0.99 4.52
C ASN A 66 11.37 1.86 4.81
N GLY A 67 10.67 1.57 5.91
CA GLY A 67 9.48 2.32 6.34
C GLY A 67 8.22 2.07 5.50
N VAL A 68 8.21 1.08 4.60
CA VAL A 68 7.04 0.70 3.80
C VAL A 68 6.66 -0.76 4.02
N TRP A 69 5.36 -1.03 3.97
CA TRP A 69 4.85 -2.39 3.89
C TRP A 69 5.27 -3.01 2.54
N PRO A 70 5.74 -4.27 2.52
CA PRO A 70 6.13 -4.92 1.27
C PRO A 70 4.95 -5.25 0.35
N GLN A 71 3.73 -5.30 0.89
CA GLN A 71 2.51 -5.34 0.08
C GLN A 71 2.41 -4.04 -0.71
N LYS A 72 2.29 -4.17 -2.03
CA LYS A 72 2.06 -3.06 -2.93
C LYS A 72 0.82 -3.33 -3.76
N MET A 73 0.10 -2.27 -4.07
CA MET A 73 -0.98 -2.28 -5.04
C MET A 73 -0.46 -1.74 -6.36
N LEU A 74 -0.68 -2.50 -7.42
CA LEU A 74 -0.51 -2.04 -8.80
C LEU A 74 -1.83 -1.46 -9.27
N VAL A 75 -1.77 -0.34 -9.99
CA VAL A 75 -2.93 0.33 -10.56
C VAL A 75 -2.65 0.56 -12.04
N SER A 76 -3.61 0.16 -12.87
CA SER A 76 -3.64 0.42 -14.31
C SER A 76 -4.87 1.26 -14.64
N PHE A 77 -4.72 2.20 -15.57
CA PHE A 77 -5.82 2.96 -16.16
C PHE A 77 -6.06 2.62 -17.63
N ASP A 78 -5.25 1.71 -18.19
CA ASP A 78 -5.24 1.35 -19.60
C ASP A 78 -5.70 -0.11 -19.84
N GLY A 79 -6.43 -0.68 -18.89
CA GLY A 79 -6.94 -2.05 -18.93
C GLY A 79 -6.47 -2.91 -17.75
N PRO A 80 -6.64 -4.24 -17.82
CA PRO A 80 -6.23 -5.16 -16.76
C PRO A 80 -4.75 -5.03 -16.40
N VAL A 81 -4.42 -5.06 -15.10
CA VAL A 81 -3.02 -4.96 -14.63
C VAL A 81 -2.13 -6.05 -15.24
N GLU A 82 -2.67 -7.24 -15.51
CA GLU A 82 -1.93 -8.36 -16.10
C GLU A 82 -1.47 -8.13 -17.55
N ASP A 83 -2.16 -7.25 -18.28
CA ASP A 83 -1.90 -6.95 -19.69
C ASP A 83 -1.19 -5.59 -19.89
N ALA A 84 -1.12 -4.77 -18.83
CA ALA A 84 -0.59 -3.41 -18.89
C ALA A 84 0.94 -3.38 -18.99
N ASP A 85 1.48 -2.36 -19.68
CA ASP A 85 2.92 -2.11 -19.70
C ASP A 85 3.39 -1.75 -18.27
N PRO A 86 4.44 -2.42 -17.72
CA PRO A 86 5.00 -2.08 -16.43
C PRO A 86 5.38 -0.60 -16.26
N GLU A 87 5.74 0.10 -17.33
CA GLU A 87 6.04 1.54 -17.30
C GLU A 87 4.77 2.40 -17.18
N GLU A 88 3.62 1.90 -17.60
CA GLU A 88 2.33 2.59 -17.48
C GLU A 88 1.67 2.37 -16.11
N LEU A 89 2.07 1.33 -15.38
CA LEU A 89 1.54 1.03 -14.05
C LEU A 89 1.92 2.10 -13.01
N ARG A 90 0.98 2.37 -12.10
CA ARG A 90 1.26 3.06 -10.84
C ARG A 90 1.45 2.03 -9.75
N THR A 91 2.45 2.21 -8.90
CA THR A 91 2.68 1.37 -7.74
C THR A 91 2.37 2.15 -6.47
N VAL A 92 1.49 1.61 -5.62
CA VAL A 92 1.08 2.23 -4.36
C VAL A 92 1.54 1.37 -3.18
N TYR A 93 2.24 1.99 -2.24
CA TYR A 93 2.74 1.39 -1.01
C TYR A 93 2.03 2.00 0.20
N LEU A 94 1.87 1.21 1.26
CA LEU A 94 1.45 1.70 2.58
C LEU A 94 2.69 2.03 3.42
N LEU A 95 2.77 3.25 3.96
CA LEU A 95 3.82 3.62 4.91
C LEU A 95 3.58 2.94 6.25
N ALA A 96 4.63 2.37 6.84
CA ALA A 96 4.50 1.55 8.04
C ALA A 96 4.54 2.34 9.36
N ASP A 97 5.26 3.47 9.36
CA ASP A 97 5.59 4.21 10.58
C ASP A 97 4.68 5.42 10.84
N ASP A 98 3.63 5.61 10.03
CA ASP A 98 2.73 6.75 10.15
C ASP A 98 1.49 6.42 11.01
N PRO A 99 1.15 7.24 12.03
CA PRO A 99 -0.07 7.07 12.81
C PRO A 99 -1.34 7.37 11.99
N GLY A 100 -1.23 8.17 10.94
CA GLY A 100 -2.21 8.31 9.87
C GLY A 100 -2.01 7.26 8.78
N THR A 101 -3.07 6.92 8.07
CA THR A 101 -2.97 5.99 6.93
C THR A 101 -2.36 6.74 5.74
N MET A 102 -1.03 6.68 5.58
CA MET A 102 -0.30 7.34 4.51
C MET A 102 0.16 6.37 3.43
N PHE A 103 0.07 6.80 2.18
CA PHE A 103 0.48 6.03 1.02
C PHE A 103 1.61 6.72 0.26
N ARG A 104 2.41 5.91 -0.44
CA ARG A 104 3.37 6.37 -1.43
C ARG A 104 2.99 5.83 -2.79
N VAL A 105 2.86 6.72 -3.76
CA VAL A 105 2.70 6.38 -5.17
C VAL A 105 4.04 6.53 -5.87
N GLU A 106 4.41 5.54 -6.67
CA GLU A 106 5.56 5.56 -7.58
C GLU A 106 5.12 5.25 -9.02
N TRP A 107 5.71 5.93 -10.00
CA TRP A 107 5.39 5.75 -11.42
C TRP A 107 6.59 6.06 -12.32
N HIS A 108 6.61 5.49 -13.52
CA HIS A 108 7.62 5.87 -14.52
C HIS A 108 7.24 7.19 -15.18
N ARG A 109 8.19 8.11 -15.25
CA ARG A 109 8.05 9.39 -15.93
C ARG A 109 8.62 9.31 -17.34
N ALA A 110 8.15 10.19 -18.22
CA ALA A 110 8.63 10.31 -19.60
C ALA A 110 10.14 10.63 -19.72
N ASP A 111 10.78 11.14 -18.66
CA ASP A 111 12.23 11.39 -18.62
C ASP A 111 13.04 10.14 -18.18
N GLY A 112 12.39 8.99 -18.05
CA GLY A 112 13.00 7.72 -17.62
C GLY A 112 13.25 7.63 -16.11
N LYS A 113 12.83 8.61 -15.32
CA LYS A 113 12.96 8.60 -13.86
C LYS A 113 11.69 8.09 -13.19
N LEU A 114 11.83 7.66 -11.94
CA LEU A 114 10.69 7.35 -11.10
C LEU A 114 10.13 8.64 -10.49
N GLY A 115 8.84 8.89 -10.71
CA GLY A 115 8.06 9.85 -9.94
C GLY A 115 7.67 9.27 -8.59
N ARG A 116 7.51 10.14 -7.60
CA ARG A 116 7.06 9.76 -6.26
C ARG A 116 6.17 10.85 -5.66
N GLN A 117 5.09 10.43 -5.03
CA GLN A 117 4.15 11.29 -4.31
C GLN A 117 3.66 10.55 -3.07
N GLU A 118 3.46 11.26 -1.96
CA GLU A 118 2.93 10.70 -0.72
C GLU A 118 1.71 11.49 -0.28
N GLY A 119 0.75 10.81 0.34
CA GLY A 119 -0.49 11.44 0.77
C GLY A 119 -1.38 10.51 1.58
N GLY A 120 -2.36 11.12 2.25
CA GLY A 120 -3.46 10.37 2.88
C GLY A 120 -4.37 9.72 1.82
N PRO A 121 -5.42 8.98 2.23
CA PRO A 121 -6.25 8.22 1.31
C PRO A 121 -6.90 9.10 0.23
N LEU A 122 -7.57 10.20 0.62
CA LEU A 122 -8.26 11.08 -0.32
C LEU A 122 -7.30 11.80 -1.27
N ALA A 123 -6.18 12.32 -0.74
CA ALA A 123 -5.15 12.97 -1.54
C ALA A 123 -4.51 12.00 -2.56
N THR A 124 -4.34 10.73 -2.17
CA THR A 124 -3.82 9.69 -3.06
C THR A 124 -4.81 9.37 -4.19
N VAL A 125 -6.10 9.25 -3.88
CA VAL A 125 -7.12 9.04 -4.92
C VAL A 125 -7.18 10.24 -5.87
N ALA A 126 -7.25 11.46 -5.33
CA ALA A 126 -7.30 12.69 -6.14
C ALA A 126 -6.11 12.78 -7.09
N PHE A 127 -4.90 12.50 -6.59
CA PHE A 127 -3.68 12.48 -7.42
C PHE A 127 -3.71 11.41 -8.52
N LEU A 128 -4.26 10.23 -8.25
CA LEU A 128 -4.24 9.12 -9.19
C LEU A 128 -5.33 9.24 -10.26
N THR A 129 -6.50 9.77 -9.91
CA THR A 129 -7.67 9.75 -10.79
C THR A 129 -7.99 11.11 -11.41
N ASP A 130 -7.28 12.19 -11.04
CA ASP A 130 -7.60 13.58 -11.42
C ASP A 130 -9.07 13.99 -11.13
N VAL A 131 -9.73 13.29 -10.19
CA VAL A 131 -11.10 13.59 -9.78
C VAL A 131 -11.06 14.71 -8.76
N GLU A 132 -11.83 15.77 -9.00
CA GLU A 132 -12.01 16.86 -8.05
C GLU A 132 -12.74 16.33 -6.80
N MET A 133 -12.07 16.36 -5.65
CA MET A 133 -12.63 15.86 -4.40
C MET A 133 -13.48 16.94 -3.74
N PRO A 134 -14.81 16.77 -3.60
CA PRO A 134 -15.71 17.84 -3.13
C PRO A 134 -15.52 18.22 -1.65
N TRP A 135 -14.65 17.50 -0.92
CA TRP A 135 -14.36 17.69 0.50
C TRP A 135 -12.85 17.67 0.78
N SER A 136 -11.99 17.84 -0.23
CA SER A 136 -10.59 18.13 0.06
C SER A 136 -10.54 19.56 0.56
N ASP A 137 -10.76 19.72 1.87
CA ASP A 137 -10.47 20.97 2.54
C ASP A 137 -9.00 21.28 2.28
N ASP A 138 -8.77 22.22 1.36
CA ASP A 138 -7.55 23.03 1.26
C ASP A 138 -7.51 24.05 2.42
N ASP A 139 -7.97 23.64 3.61
CA ASP A 139 -8.05 24.45 4.84
C ASP A 139 -7.33 23.72 5.98
N GLU A 140 -5.99 23.67 5.93
CA GLU A 140 -5.08 24.00 7.07
C GLU A 140 -3.62 24.25 6.65
#